data_AF-A0A7G5DWV6-F1
#
_entry.id   AF-A0A7G5DWV6-F1
#
_cell.length_a   1.000
_cell.length_b   1.000
_cell.length_c   1.000
_cell.angle_alpha   90.00
_cell.angle_beta   90.00
_cell.angle_gamma   90.00
#
_symmetry.space_group_name_H-M   'P 1'
#
loop_
_entity.id
_entity.type
_entity.pdbx_description
1 polymer ?
#
loop_
_entity_poly.entity_id
_entity_poly.type
_entity_poly.pdbx_seq_one_letter_code
_entity_poly.pdbx_strand_id
1 'polypeptide(L)'
;MKNVIPSIVADTASAKKRIAVIVAHPDDETLWAGGTILEHFDWQVYVISVCRGDDTDRALKFDAALRVLRANGAMGCLDDGVRQVPLHESELQQTILALLPPIVYDLVITHNPSGEYTYHRRHVEVSEAVIKLWKNRKIKSKELWTFAYHDGNRQFYPRPHKMAPIKNQLNLAIYDTKYDIMNRIYGYPKEGWEVITTPSTEAFWSFTDTGKAMVWLSKGGVLV
;
A
#
# COMPACT_ATOMS: atom_id res chain seq x y z
N MET A 1 33.88 3.93 -50.70
CA MET A 1 33.24 4.81 -49.69
C MET A 1 31.88 4.21 -49.36
N LYS A 2 31.73 3.59 -48.18
CA LYS A 2 30.43 3.17 -47.65
C LYS A 2 30.16 4.05 -46.44
N ASN A 3 29.27 5.02 -46.60
CA ASN A 3 28.78 5.83 -45.49
C ASN A 3 27.92 4.92 -44.59
N VAL A 4 28.48 4.53 -43.46
CA VAL A 4 27.73 3.89 -42.38
C VAL A 4 27.19 5.03 -41.52
N ILE A 5 25.88 5.27 -41.63
CA ILE A 5 25.16 6.13 -40.70
C ILE A 5 25.01 5.32 -39.41
N PRO A 6 25.45 5.80 -38.24
CA PRO A 6 25.18 5.12 -36.98
C PRO A 6 23.67 5.17 -36.73
N SER A 7 23.04 4.00 -36.60
CA SER A 7 21.69 3.92 -36.05
C SER A 7 21.78 4.37 -34.59
N ILE A 8 21.30 5.57 -34.31
CA ILE A 8 21.01 6.01 -32.95
C ILE A 8 19.75 5.22 -32.56
N VAL A 9 19.94 4.00 -32.07
CA VAL A 9 18.91 3.36 -31.26
C VAL A 9 18.96 4.11 -29.94
N ALA A 10 18.11 5.14 -29.82
CA ALA A 10 17.83 5.73 -28.54
C ALA A 10 17.20 4.64 -27.69
N ASP A 11 18.00 4.06 -26.80
CA ASP A 11 17.50 3.23 -25.73
C ASP A 11 16.74 4.15 -24.76
N THR A 12 15.51 4.49 -25.12
CA THR A 12 14.58 5.14 -24.19
C THR A 12 14.03 4.06 -23.29
N ALA A 13 14.85 3.56 -22.37
CA ALA A 13 14.34 2.95 -21.16
C ALA A 13 13.45 4.00 -20.48
N SER A 14 12.13 3.89 -20.67
CA SER A 14 11.16 4.72 -19.97
C SER A 14 11.51 4.65 -18.48
N ALA A 15 11.72 5.80 -17.84
CA ALA A 15 12.00 5.85 -16.42
C ALA A 15 10.94 5.02 -15.67
N LYS A 16 11.40 4.11 -14.80
CA LYS A 16 10.51 3.26 -13.98
C LYS A 16 9.51 4.13 -13.24
N LYS A 17 8.25 3.69 -13.16
CA LYS A 17 7.22 4.39 -12.37
C LYS A 17 7.60 4.33 -10.90
N ARG A 18 7.54 5.47 -10.20
CA ARG A 18 7.88 5.56 -8.77
C ARG A 18 6.62 5.46 -7.94
N ILE A 19 6.57 4.46 -7.07
CA ILE A 19 5.36 4.10 -6.32
C ILE A 19 5.68 4.16 -4.83
N ALA A 20 4.82 4.81 -4.06
CA ALA A 20 4.83 4.71 -2.60
C ALA A 20 3.66 3.84 -2.15
N VAL A 21 3.92 2.87 -1.27
CA VAL A 21 2.87 2.12 -0.57
C VAL A 21 2.96 2.49 0.91
N ILE A 22 1.93 3.14 1.44
CA ILE A 22 1.93 3.69 2.79
C ILE A 22 0.89 2.92 3.59
N VAL A 23 1.35 2.11 4.55
CA VAL A 23 0.48 1.25 5.35
C VAL A 23 0.67 1.48 6.84
N ALA A 24 -0.25 0.94 7.62
CA ALA A 24 -0.21 1.01 9.06
C ALA A 24 0.79 0.00 9.63
N HIS A 25 0.58 -1.28 9.34
CA HIS A 25 1.32 -2.37 9.96
C HIS A 25 2.17 -3.12 8.91
N PRO A 26 3.24 -3.79 9.33
CA PRO A 26 4.03 -4.65 8.44
C PRO A 26 3.28 -5.96 8.19
N ASP A 27 2.77 -6.11 6.96
CA ASP A 27 1.96 -7.21 6.39
C ASP A 27 0.87 -6.63 5.48
N ASP A 28 0.31 -5.48 5.84
CA ASP A 28 -0.69 -4.75 5.07
C ASP A 28 -0.23 -4.52 3.61
N GLU A 29 1.06 -4.23 3.39
CA GLU A 29 1.61 -4.00 2.04
C GLU A 29 1.49 -5.25 1.17
N THR A 30 1.76 -6.41 1.77
CA THR A 30 1.69 -7.69 1.09
C THR A 30 0.24 -8.09 0.91
N LEU A 31 -0.55 -7.99 1.98
CA LEU A 31 -1.93 -8.46 2.02
C LEU A 31 -2.82 -7.75 1.00
N TRP A 32 -2.63 -6.43 0.80
CA TRP A 32 -3.52 -5.61 -0.02
C TRP A 32 -2.94 -5.15 -1.35
N ALA A 33 -1.62 -5.11 -1.49
CA ALA A 33 -0.97 -4.67 -2.73
C ALA A 33 0.17 -5.58 -3.22
N GLY A 34 0.49 -6.66 -2.51
CA GLY A 34 1.64 -7.51 -2.83
C GLY A 34 1.57 -8.10 -4.24
N GLY A 35 0.39 -8.51 -4.69
CA GLY A 35 0.19 -9.04 -6.03
C GLY A 35 0.41 -7.97 -7.11
N THR A 36 -0.16 -6.78 -6.92
CA THR A 36 0.03 -5.62 -7.79
C THR A 36 1.51 -5.24 -7.88
N ILE A 37 2.23 -5.24 -6.76
CA ILE A 37 3.68 -4.97 -6.74
C ILE A 37 4.46 -6.05 -7.52
N LEU A 38 4.12 -7.34 -7.33
CA LEU A 38 4.80 -8.45 -7.98
C LEU A 38 4.57 -8.48 -9.50
N GLU A 39 3.39 -8.10 -9.97
CA GLU A 39 3.06 -8.06 -11.40
C GLU A 39 3.75 -6.92 -12.16
N HIS A 40 4.11 -5.84 -11.46
CA HIS A 40 4.71 -4.65 -12.07
C HIS A 40 6.24 -4.56 -11.88
N PHE A 41 6.99 -5.29 -12.70
CA PHE A 41 8.47 -5.30 -12.69
C PHE A 41 9.11 -3.96 -13.09
N ASP A 42 8.35 -3.12 -13.81
CA ASP A 42 8.72 -1.78 -14.26
C ASP A 42 8.51 -0.71 -13.18
N TRP A 43 7.98 -1.07 -12.00
CA TRP A 43 7.83 -0.15 -10.89
C TRP A 43 9.09 -0.11 -10.01
N GLN A 44 9.38 1.09 -9.50
CA GLN A 44 10.29 1.32 -8.39
C GLN A 44 9.43 1.61 -7.17
N VAL A 45 9.28 0.60 -6.31
CA VAL A 45 8.38 0.65 -5.15
C VAL A 45 9.14 0.99 -3.88
N TYR A 46 8.59 1.92 -3.10
CA TYR A 46 9.02 2.23 -1.74
C TYR A 46 7.84 2.02 -0.79
N VAL A 47 7.98 1.09 0.16
CA VAL A 47 6.93 0.77 1.14
C VAL A 47 7.27 1.40 2.48
N ILE A 48 6.29 2.00 3.14
CA ILE A 48 6.42 2.34 4.56
C ILE A 48 5.31 1.68 5.38
N SER A 49 5.68 1.18 6.56
CA SER A 49 4.75 0.90 7.65
C SER A 49 5.00 1.91 8.76
N VAL A 50 3.96 2.53 9.31
CA VAL A 50 4.14 3.54 10.38
C VAL A 50 4.31 2.93 11.77
N CYS A 51 4.09 1.62 11.92
CA CYS A 51 4.12 0.89 13.19
C CYS A 51 5.22 -0.17 13.24
N ARG A 52 5.59 -0.58 14.46
CA ARG A 52 6.42 -1.77 14.76
C ARG A 52 7.85 -1.78 14.20
N GLY A 53 8.43 -0.63 13.88
CA GLY A 53 9.82 -0.52 13.41
C GLY A 53 10.87 -0.88 14.47
N ASP A 54 10.51 -0.81 15.75
CA ASP A 54 11.31 -1.22 16.90
C ASP A 54 11.06 -2.68 17.34
N ASP A 55 10.12 -3.37 16.69
CA ASP A 55 9.85 -4.78 16.92
C ASP A 55 10.85 -5.64 16.14
N THR A 56 11.78 -6.26 16.85
CA THR A 56 12.86 -7.06 16.23
C THR A 56 12.36 -8.29 15.49
N ASP A 57 11.15 -8.79 15.75
CA ASP A 57 10.56 -9.89 14.98
C ASP A 57 9.83 -9.33 13.73
N ARG A 58 8.90 -8.40 13.91
CA ARG A 58 8.09 -7.85 12.81
C ARG A 58 8.95 -7.08 11.80
N ALA A 59 9.96 -6.33 12.24
CA ALA A 59 10.82 -5.55 11.34
C ALA A 59 11.67 -6.44 10.43
N LEU A 60 12.20 -7.56 10.93
CA LEU A 60 12.95 -8.51 10.12
C LEU A 60 12.06 -9.21 9.08
N LYS A 61 10.82 -9.53 9.44
CA LYS A 61 9.83 -10.12 8.54
C LYS A 61 9.40 -9.15 7.45
N PHE A 62 9.18 -7.89 7.80
CA PHE A 62 8.90 -6.82 6.84
C PHE A 62 10.04 -6.67 5.82
N ASP A 63 11.28 -6.55 6.28
CA ASP A 63 12.44 -6.45 5.38
C ASP A 63 12.55 -7.68 4.46
N ALA A 64 12.34 -8.89 5.00
CA ALA A 64 12.32 -10.11 4.20
C ALA A 64 11.18 -10.11 3.16
N ALA A 65 9.99 -9.64 3.51
CA ALA A 65 8.86 -9.49 2.58
C ALA A 65 9.20 -8.50 1.45
N LEU A 66 9.76 -7.34 1.78
CA LEU A 66 10.15 -6.33 0.79
C LEU A 66 11.17 -6.84 -0.22
N ARG A 67 12.11 -7.71 0.18
CA ARG A 67 13.05 -8.35 -0.75
C ARG A 67 12.33 -9.23 -1.78
N VAL A 68 11.32 -9.99 -1.37
CA VAL A 68 10.51 -10.80 -2.30
C VAL A 68 9.68 -9.91 -3.21
N LEU A 69 9.11 -8.82 -2.68
CA LEU A 69 8.37 -7.83 -3.45
C LEU A 69 9.26 -6.98 -4.38
N ARG A 70 10.60 -7.02 -4.19
CA ARG A 70 11.60 -6.18 -4.87
C ARG A 70 11.38 -4.69 -4.62
N ALA A 71 10.97 -4.37 -3.41
CA ALA A 71 10.74 -3.02 -2.95
C ALA A 71 11.82 -2.59 -1.94
N ASN A 72 12.04 -1.29 -1.81
CA ASN A 72 12.72 -0.71 -0.66
C ASN A 72 11.67 -0.26 0.37
N GLY A 73 12.09 0.03 1.60
CA GLY A 73 11.16 0.59 2.56
C GLY A 73 11.74 1.01 3.89
N ALA A 74 10.87 1.55 4.74
CA ALA A 74 11.20 1.98 6.10
C ALA A 74 10.02 1.77 7.04
N MET A 75 10.29 1.65 8.33
CA MET A 75 9.27 1.46 9.36
C MET A 75 9.33 2.52 10.45
N GLY A 76 8.18 2.99 10.91
CA GLY A 76 8.03 3.83 12.10
C GLY A 76 7.69 3.00 13.34
N CYS A 77 7.76 3.60 14.52
CA CYS A 77 7.55 2.91 15.80
C CYS A 77 6.22 3.28 16.48
N LEU A 78 5.21 3.70 15.72
CA LEU A 78 3.90 4.02 16.31
C LEU A 78 3.21 2.76 16.86
N ASP A 79 2.38 2.95 17.89
CA ASP A 79 1.63 1.86 18.53
C ASP A 79 0.66 1.20 17.54
N ASP A 80 0.57 -0.13 17.66
CA ASP A 80 -0.18 -1.13 16.89
C ASP A 80 -1.25 -1.84 17.77
N GLY A 81 -1.37 -1.45 19.04
CA GLY A 81 -2.24 -2.14 20.00
C GLY A 81 -3.74 -1.95 19.77
N VAL A 82 -4.54 -2.94 20.16
CA VAL A 82 -6.02 -2.86 20.13
C VAL A 82 -6.62 -1.75 21.02
N ARG A 83 -5.82 -1.19 21.94
CA ARG A 83 -6.20 -0.07 22.82
C ARG A 83 -5.60 1.27 22.37
N GLN A 84 -5.20 1.38 21.11
CA GLN A 84 -4.71 2.62 20.51
C GLN A 84 -5.60 3.82 20.88
N VAL A 85 -4.97 4.82 21.46
CA VAL A 85 -5.56 6.15 21.61
C VAL A 85 -5.38 6.93 20.29
N PRO A 86 -6.30 7.85 19.96
CA PRO A 86 -6.12 8.71 18.81
C PRO A 86 -4.80 9.48 18.88
N LEU A 87 -4.03 9.46 17.79
CA LEU A 87 -2.84 10.31 17.70
C LEU A 87 -3.22 11.74 17.30
N HIS A 88 -2.35 12.68 17.65
CA HIS A 88 -2.42 13.99 17.02
C HIS A 88 -2.09 13.86 15.53
N GLU A 89 -2.89 14.51 14.69
CA GLU A 89 -2.73 14.46 13.23
C GLU A 89 -1.30 14.79 12.78
N SER A 90 -0.66 15.77 13.43
CA SER A 90 0.70 16.19 13.13
C SER A 90 1.74 15.10 13.37
N GLU A 91 1.56 14.25 14.38
CA GLU A 91 2.50 13.18 14.72
C GLU A 91 2.56 12.13 13.61
N LEU A 92 1.39 11.68 13.14
CA LEU A 92 1.30 10.72 12.07
C LEU A 92 1.80 11.29 10.74
N GLN A 93 1.45 12.55 10.43
CA GLN A 93 1.94 13.21 9.23
C GLN A 93 3.47 13.36 9.24
N GLN A 94 4.05 13.77 10.36
CA GLN A 94 5.51 13.87 10.50
C GLN A 94 6.18 12.50 10.38
N THR A 95 5.61 11.46 10.97
CA THR A 95 6.09 10.08 10.84
C THR A 95 6.13 9.64 9.38
N ILE A 96 5.03 9.82 8.65
CA ILE A 96 4.95 9.49 7.22
C ILE A 96 6.01 10.25 6.40
N LEU A 97 6.16 11.55 6.64
CA LEU A 97 7.13 12.38 5.91
C LEU A 97 8.59 12.04 6.26
N ALA A 98 8.87 11.59 7.48
CA ALA A 98 10.20 11.17 7.90
C ALA A 98 10.61 9.81 7.28
N LEU A 99 9.64 8.92 7.04
CA LEU A 99 9.88 7.60 6.46
C LEU A 99 9.98 7.61 4.93
N LEU A 100 9.28 8.55 4.27
CA LEU A 100 9.24 8.62 2.81
C LEU A 100 10.43 9.39 2.21
N PRO A 101 11.02 8.88 1.12
CA PRO A 101 11.89 9.68 0.28
C PRO A 101 11.16 10.94 -0.23
N PRO A 102 11.77 12.14 -0.15
CA PRO A 102 11.14 13.41 -0.54
C PRO A 102 11.18 13.62 -2.06
N ILE A 103 10.61 12.68 -2.82
CA ILE A 103 10.56 12.67 -4.28
C ILE A 103 9.13 12.87 -4.80
N VAL A 104 8.98 12.94 -6.13
CA VAL A 104 7.66 12.92 -6.78
C VAL A 104 7.32 11.49 -7.16
N TYR A 105 6.16 11.02 -6.73
CA TYR A 105 5.64 9.70 -7.07
C TYR A 105 4.72 9.78 -8.29
N ASP A 106 4.67 8.70 -9.05
CA ASP A 106 3.65 8.51 -10.07
C ASP A 106 2.35 8.01 -9.42
N LEU A 107 2.46 7.22 -8.35
CA LEU A 107 1.34 6.69 -7.61
C LEU A 107 1.67 6.56 -6.11
N VAL A 108 0.70 6.87 -5.26
CA VAL A 108 0.68 6.53 -3.85
C VAL A 108 -0.47 5.54 -3.62
N ILE A 109 -0.22 4.44 -2.91
CA ILE A 109 -1.24 3.46 -2.50
C ILE A 109 -1.31 3.49 -0.97
N THR A 110 -2.52 3.51 -0.40
CA THR A 110 -2.70 3.56 1.07
C THR A 110 -4.04 2.93 1.50
N HIS A 111 -4.28 2.90 2.80
CA HIS A 111 -5.55 2.54 3.42
C HIS A 111 -6.69 3.45 2.96
N ASN A 112 -7.93 2.94 2.90
CA ASN A 112 -9.10 3.77 2.62
C ASN A 112 -9.70 4.34 3.92
N PRO A 113 -10.45 5.47 3.87
CA PRO A 113 -10.84 6.18 5.08
C PRO A 113 -11.76 5.40 6.02
N SER A 114 -12.32 4.27 5.58
CA SER A 114 -13.18 3.43 6.41
C SER A 114 -12.40 2.42 7.26
N GLY A 115 -11.11 2.20 6.96
CA GLY A 115 -10.27 1.17 7.59
C GLY A 115 -10.43 -0.24 7.00
N GLU A 116 -11.23 -0.36 5.93
CA GLU A 116 -11.40 -1.42 4.91
C GLU A 116 -11.85 -2.81 5.33
N TYR A 117 -11.53 -3.20 6.53
CA TYR A 117 -11.98 -4.45 7.11
C TYR A 117 -11.67 -4.42 8.59
N THR A 118 -12.48 -5.11 9.39
CA THR A 118 -12.27 -5.29 10.83
C THR A 118 -11.69 -4.05 11.50
N TYR A 119 -12.48 -2.98 11.63
CA TYR A 119 -12.05 -1.63 12.06
C TYR A 119 -10.71 -1.59 12.82
N HIS A 120 -9.71 -0.98 12.21
CA HIS A 120 -8.44 -0.65 12.84
C HIS A 120 -8.22 0.87 12.82
N ARG A 121 -8.00 1.48 13.99
CA ARG A 121 -7.85 2.94 14.11
C ARG A 121 -6.70 3.45 13.26
N ARG A 122 -5.54 2.78 13.34
CA ARG A 122 -4.34 3.18 12.59
C ARG A 122 -4.57 3.21 11.07
N HIS A 123 -5.41 2.34 10.51
CA HIS A 123 -5.74 2.36 9.07
C HIS A 123 -6.45 3.66 8.67
N VAL A 124 -7.46 4.04 9.45
CA VAL A 124 -8.23 5.28 9.25
C VAL A 124 -7.32 6.50 9.36
N GLU A 125 -6.50 6.56 10.40
CA GLU A 125 -5.60 7.70 10.63
C GLU A 125 -4.53 7.81 9.53
N VAL A 126 -3.97 6.68 9.07
CA VAL A 126 -3.01 6.66 7.94
C VAL A 126 -3.67 7.15 6.66
N SER A 127 -4.89 6.69 6.37
CA SER A 127 -5.64 7.16 5.20
C SER A 127 -5.86 8.68 5.23
N GLU A 128 -6.36 9.18 6.37
CA GLU A 128 -6.60 10.61 6.57
C GLU A 128 -5.31 11.43 6.41
N ALA A 129 -4.22 11.01 7.05
CA ALA A 129 -2.94 11.69 6.97
C ALA A 129 -2.40 11.72 5.54
N VAL A 130 -2.43 10.59 4.80
CA VAL A 130 -1.93 10.52 3.42
C VAL A 130 -2.75 11.42 2.49
N ILE A 131 -4.08 11.38 2.57
CA ILE A 131 -4.95 12.21 1.73
C ILE A 131 -4.70 13.70 1.98
N LYS A 132 -4.60 14.11 3.26
CA LYS A 132 -4.30 15.50 3.63
C LYS A 132 -2.90 15.94 3.19
N LEU A 133 -1.89 15.08 3.38
CA LEU A 133 -0.52 15.36 2.91
C LEU A 133 -0.44 15.50 1.38
N TRP A 134 -1.19 14.68 0.63
CA TRP A 134 -1.28 14.80 -0.82
C TRP A 134 -2.01 16.07 -1.24
N LYS A 135 -3.16 16.38 -0.62
CA LYS A 135 -3.90 17.62 -0.83
C LYS A 135 -3.04 18.86 -0.61
N ASN A 136 -2.23 18.84 0.44
CA ASN A 136 -1.32 19.94 0.83
C ASN A 136 0.03 19.90 0.10
N ARG A 137 0.19 19.01 -0.89
CA ARG A 137 1.42 18.83 -1.71
C ARG A 137 2.68 18.54 -0.90
N LYS A 138 2.53 18.01 0.32
CA LYS A 138 3.62 17.52 1.15
C LYS A 138 4.07 16.13 0.69
N ILE A 139 3.12 15.30 0.28
CA ILE A 139 3.37 14.15 -0.61
C ILE A 139 3.04 14.61 -2.03
N LYS A 140 3.99 14.48 -2.96
CA LYS A 140 3.79 14.83 -4.37
C LYS A 140 3.55 13.54 -5.14
N SER A 141 2.32 13.34 -5.62
CA SER A 141 1.95 12.20 -6.45
C SER A 141 1.02 12.62 -7.58
N LYS A 142 1.09 11.94 -8.73
CA LYS A 142 0.12 12.11 -9.83
C LYS A 142 -1.21 11.44 -9.52
N GLU A 143 -1.16 10.29 -8.85
CA GLU A 143 -2.33 9.50 -8.47
C GLU A 143 -2.28 9.07 -7.01
N LEU A 144 -3.46 8.87 -6.42
CA LEU A 144 -3.67 8.19 -5.16
C LEU A 144 -4.62 7.03 -5.38
N TRP A 145 -4.21 5.84 -4.97
CA TRP A 145 -5.10 4.69 -4.84
C TRP A 145 -5.30 4.37 -3.37
N THR A 146 -6.51 3.95 -3.02
CA THR A 146 -6.81 3.47 -1.68
C THR A 146 -7.38 2.06 -1.77
N PHE A 147 -7.06 1.19 -0.82
CA PHE A 147 -7.61 -0.17 -0.78
C PHE A 147 -9.14 -0.16 -0.84
N ALA A 148 -9.75 -1.13 -1.52
CA ALA A 148 -11.20 -1.18 -1.70
C ALA A 148 -11.75 -2.54 -1.29
N TYR A 149 -11.91 -2.74 0.02
CA TYR A 149 -12.41 -3.98 0.60
C TYR A 149 -13.57 -3.71 1.56
N HIS A 150 -14.27 -4.77 1.92
CA HIS A 150 -15.24 -4.76 3.02
C HIS A 150 -15.37 -6.17 3.60
N ASP A 151 -15.75 -6.25 4.88
CA ASP A 151 -15.94 -7.51 5.61
C ASP A 151 -17.40 -7.69 6.10
N GLY A 152 -18.30 -6.80 5.64
CA GLY A 152 -19.70 -6.82 6.04
C GLY A 152 -19.89 -6.52 7.53
N ASN A 153 -19.04 -5.68 8.12
CA ASN A 153 -18.97 -5.47 9.57
C ASN A 153 -18.66 -6.78 10.30
N ARG A 154 -17.56 -7.42 9.89
CA ARG A 154 -17.02 -8.68 10.43
C ARG A 154 -17.89 -9.93 10.20
N GLN A 155 -18.82 -9.89 9.25
CA GLN A 155 -19.67 -11.04 8.90
C GLN A 155 -18.94 -12.07 8.02
N PHE A 156 -17.90 -11.65 7.29
CA PHE A 156 -17.09 -12.52 6.43
C PHE A 156 -15.67 -11.97 6.31
N TYR A 157 -14.73 -12.80 5.86
CA TYR A 157 -13.38 -12.34 5.53
C TYR A 157 -13.42 -11.23 4.46
N PRO A 158 -12.55 -10.22 4.56
CA PRO A 158 -12.42 -9.12 3.61
C PRO A 158 -12.58 -9.55 2.15
N ARG A 159 -13.44 -8.86 1.41
CA ARG A 159 -13.69 -9.10 -0.02
C ARG A 159 -13.46 -7.82 -0.83
N PRO A 160 -12.94 -7.94 -2.06
CA PRO A 160 -12.88 -6.83 -2.99
C PRO A 160 -14.24 -6.16 -3.16
N HIS A 161 -14.27 -4.84 -3.04
CA HIS A 161 -15.49 -4.07 -3.23
C HIS A 161 -15.95 -4.16 -4.70
N LYS A 162 -17.20 -4.58 -4.93
CA LYS A 162 -17.70 -4.87 -6.29
C LYS A 162 -17.63 -3.68 -7.23
N MET A 163 -17.86 -2.48 -6.70
CA MET A 163 -17.83 -1.21 -7.45
C MET A 163 -16.44 -0.58 -7.55
N ALA A 164 -15.39 -1.22 -7.01
CA ALA A 164 -14.03 -0.70 -7.15
C ALA A 164 -13.66 -0.59 -8.64
N PRO A 165 -13.18 0.59 -9.10
CA PRO A 165 -12.83 0.81 -10.50
C PRO A 165 -11.62 -0.02 -10.93
N ILE A 166 -10.74 -0.36 -9.98
CA ILE A 166 -9.58 -1.21 -10.22
C ILE A 166 -9.79 -2.50 -9.44
N LYS A 167 -9.80 -3.62 -10.17
CA LYS A 167 -9.80 -4.97 -9.61
C LYS A 167 -8.81 -5.80 -10.42
N ASN A 168 -7.83 -6.35 -9.73
CA ASN A 168 -6.76 -7.12 -10.31
C ASN A 168 -6.86 -8.57 -9.84
N GLN A 169 -7.27 -9.47 -10.74
CA GLN A 169 -7.31 -10.90 -10.43
C GLN A 169 -5.91 -11.46 -10.60
N LEU A 170 -5.29 -11.87 -9.49
CA LEU A 170 -3.95 -12.41 -9.50
C LEU A 170 -3.94 -13.78 -10.20
N ASN A 171 -2.92 -14.01 -11.01
CA ASN A 171 -2.63 -15.36 -11.49
C ASN A 171 -2.08 -16.21 -10.34
N LEU A 172 -2.13 -17.54 -10.52
CA LEU A 172 -1.78 -18.48 -9.46
C LEU A 172 -0.35 -18.31 -8.95
N ALA A 173 0.63 -18.06 -9.82
CA ALA A 173 2.04 -17.92 -9.41
C ALA A 173 2.28 -16.66 -8.54
N ILE A 174 1.62 -15.56 -8.89
CA ILE A 174 1.67 -14.32 -8.10
C ILE A 174 0.95 -14.51 -6.77
N TYR A 175 -0.22 -15.13 -6.80
CA TYR A 175 -0.97 -15.45 -5.58
C TYR A 175 -0.17 -16.37 -4.64
N ASP A 176 0.44 -17.44 -5.16
CA ASP A 176 1.25 -18.37 -4.37
C ASP A 176 2.45 -17.67 -3.73
N THR A 177 3.10 -16.76 -4.46
CA THR A 177 4.20 -15.94 -3.91
C THR A 177 3.70 -15.05 -2.77
N LYS A 178 2.57 -14.35 -2.98
CA LYS A 178 1.94 -13.51 -1.96
C LYS A 178 1.54 -14.32 -0.72
N TYR A 179 0.95 -15.50 -0.93
CA TYR A 179 0.58 -16.43 0.13
C TYR A 179 1.81 -16.90 0.93
N ASP A 180 2.91 -17.24 0.25
CA ASP A 180 4.16 -17.67 0.89
C ASP A 180 4.78 -16.55 1.73
N ILE A 181 4.68 -15.28 1.33
CA ILE A 181 5.10 -14.15 2.17
C ILE A 181 4.28 -14.14 3.47
N MET A 182 2.95 -14.23 3.39
CA MET A 182 2.09 -14.21 4.57
C MET A 182 2.31 -15.43 5.49
N ASN A 183 2.39 -16.63 4.92
CA ASN A 183 2.49 -17.86 5.71
C ASN A 183 3.91 -18.14 6.22
N ARG A 184 4.93 -17.97 5.37
CA ARG A 184 6.31 -18.40 5.69
C ARG A 184 7.19 -17.28 6.19
N ILE A 185 7.05 -16.08 5.62
CA ILE A 185 7.89 -14.93 6.01
C ILE A 185 7.29 -14.27 7.25
N TYR A 186 6.04 -13.80 7.18
CA TYR A 186 5.37 -13.26 8.36
C TYR A 186 5.07 -14.33 9.42
N GLY A 187 4.98 -15.59 9.00
CA GLY A 187 4.83 -16.73 9.90
C GLY A 187 3.39 -16.97 10.35
N TYR A 188 2.40 -16.39 9.66
CA TYR A 188 1.00 -16.58 10.01
C TYR A 188 0.56 -18.04 9.73
N PRO A 189 -0.19 -18.67 10.64
CA PRO A 189 -0.60 -20.06 10.46
C PRO A 189 -1.54 -20.20 9.26
N LYS A 190 -1.53 -21.37 8.59
CA LYS A 190 -2.34 -21.62 7.38
C LYS A 190 -3.85 -21.46 7.62
N GLU A 191 -4.28 -21.79 8.83
CA GLU A 191 -5.66 -21.64 9.29
C GLU A 191 -5.89 -20.31 10.04
N GLY A 192 -4.88 -19.42 10.04
CA GLY A 192 -4.93 -18.09 10.62
C GLY A 192 -5.71 -17.10 9.75
N TRP A 193 -6.21 -16.06 10.39
CA TRP A 193 -7.05 -15.05 9.75
C TRP A 193 -6.32 -14.36 8.58
N GLU A 194 -5.05 -14.00 8.76
CA GLU A 194 -4.22 -13.29 7.80
C GLU A 194 -4.00 -14.12 6.52
N VAL A 195 -3.78 -15.41 6.67
CA VAL A 195 -3.58 -16.33 5.54
C VAL A 195 -4.90 -16.62 4.83
N ILE A 196 -5.97 -16.92 5.59
CA ILE A 196 -7.30 -17.17 5.01
C ILE A 196 -7.81 -15.94 4.27
N THR A 197 -7.54 -14.74 4.80
CA THR A 197 -8.01 -13.50 4.16
C THR A 197 -7.15 -13.06 2.99
N THR A 198 -5.98 -13.67 2.76
CA THR A 198 -5.07 -13.28 1.68
C THR A 198 -5.81 -13.35 0.34
N PRO A 199 -6.16 -12.20 -0.27
CA PRO A 199 -7.11 -12.20 -1.36
C PRO A 199 -6.42 -12.53 -2.68
N SER A 200 -7.08 -13.35 -3.50
CA SER A 200 -6.65 -13.64 -4.88
C SER A 200 -7.04 -12.54 -5.86
N THR A 201 -7.86 -11.57 -5.44
CA THR A 201 -8.16 -10.35 -6.20
C THR A 201 -7.78 -9.14 -5.36
N GLU A 202 -6.99 -8.23 -5.92
CA GLU A 202 -6.69 -6.94 -5.30
C GLU A 202 -7.61 -5.85 -5.85
N ALA A 203 -8.04 -4.90 -5.01
CA ALA A 203 -8.99 -3.88 -5.43
C ALA A 203 -8.67 -2.51 -4.85
N PHE A 204 -8.87 -1.48 -5.67
CA PHE A 204 -8.52 -0.11 -5.33
C PHE A 204 -9.56 0.90 -5.83
N TRP A 205 -9.81 1.91 -5.00
CA TRP A 205 -10.32 3.20 -5.46
C TRP A 205 -9.16 4.01 -6.02
N SER A 206 -9.42 4.90 -6.99
CA SER A 206 -8.38 5.68 -7.65
C SER A 206 -8.78 7.13 -7.81
N PHE A 207 -7.82 8.03 -7.58
CA PHE A 207 -8.00 9.48 -7.61
C PHE A 207 -6.81 10.13 -8.32
N THR A 208 -7.10 11.00 -9.29
CA THR A 208 -6.14 11.92 -9.93
C THR A 208 -6.34 13.36 -9.47
N ASP A 209 -7.42 13.63 -8.73
CA ASP A 209 -7.80 14.95 -8.24
C ASP A 209 -7.87 14.96 -6.71
N THR A 210 -7.05 15.81 -6.09
CA THR A 210 -6.99 15.93 -4.63
C THR A 210 -8.31 16.40 -4.00
N GLY A 211 -9.12 17.19 -4.71
CA GLY A 211 -10.43 17.63 -4.24
C GLY A 211 -11.42 16.47 -4.17
N LYS A 212 -11.45 15.58 -5.17
CA LYS A 212 -12.25 14.35 -5.15
C LYS A 212 -11.84 13.43 -4.01
N ALA A 213 -10.54 13.26 -3.78
CA ALA A 213 -10.05 12.47 -2.63
C ALA A 213 -10.41 13.10 -1.27
N MET A 214 -10.41 14.43 -1.15
CA MET A 214 -10.89 15.10 0.07
C MET A 214 -12.40 14.93 0.28
N VAL A 215 -13.21 15.00 -0.78
CA VAL A 215 -14.65 14.70 -0.70
C VAL A 215 -14.86 13.25 -0.28
N TRP A 216 -14.10 12.32 -0.86
CA TRP A 216 -14.11 10.91 -0.48
C TRP A 216 -13.79 10.70 1.01
N LEU A 217 -12.73 11.35 1.50
CA LEU A 217 -12.37 11.36 2.92
C LEU A 217 -13.50 11.92 3.80
N SER A 218 -14.11 13.05 3.43
CA SER A 218 -15.22 13.65 4.20
C SER A 218 -16.47 12.78 4.29
N LYS A 219 -16.64 11.85 3.34
CA LYS A 219 -17.71 10.86 3.32
C LYS A 219 -17.35 9.57 4.06
N GLY A 220 -16.17 9.49 4.68
CA GLY A 220 -15.70 8.29 5.37
C GLY A 220 -15.27 7.16 4.44
N GLY A 221 -14.94 7.46 3.18
CA GLY A 221 -14.44 6.45 2.25
C GLY A 221 -15.50 5.49 1.72
N VAL A 222 -16.76 5.92 1.66
CA VAL A 222 -17.88 5.15 1.13
C VAL A 222 -18.58 5.88 -0.02
N LEU A 223 -19.13 5.10 -0.95
CA LEU A 223 -20.02 5.62 -1.99
C LEU A 223 -21.34 6.02 -1.32
N VAL A 224 -21.67 7.31 -1.39
CA VAL A 224 -22.96 7.89 -0.95
C VAL A 224 -23.91 7.91 -2.13
#